data_AF-A0A944DCC0-F1
#
_entry.id   AF-A0A944DCC0-F1
#
_cell.length_a   1.000
_cell.length_b   1.000
_cell.length_c   1.000
_cell.angle_alpha   90.00
_cell.angle_beta   90.00
_cell.angle_gamma   90.00
#
_symmetry.space_group_name_H-M   'P 1'
#
loop_
_entity.id
_entity.type
_entity.pdbx_description
1 polymer ?
#
loop_
_entity_poly.entity_id
_entity_poly.type
_entity_poly.pdbx_seq_one_letter_code
_entity_poly.pdbx_strand_id
1 'polypeptide(L)'
;MLKIKSILERMQNHPKEIIEMRFQFAKHIFGLVAFLYFFAYLMNVGGFYTSFLSLDTLAIAVYHLYSILIVVTFWFLYSCFEYILLSKNPNSKVIYRIIFGVICFLMAIPPILIHTGIISFS
;
A
#
# COMPACT_ATOMS: atom_id res chain seq x y z
N MET A 1 -9.20 -12.56 -25.39
CA MET A 1 -7.72 -12.69 -25.26
C MET A 1 -6.93 -11.65 -26.08
N LEU A 2 -7.39 -11.24 -27.27
CA LEU A 2 -6.77 -10.17 -28.11
C LEU A 2 -6.48 -8.85 -27.36
N LYS A 3 -7.38 -8.42 -26.46
CA LYS A 3 -7.21 -7.19 -25.66
C LYS A 3 -6.02 -7.23 -24.68
N ILE A 4 -5.66 -8.41 -24.17
CA ILE A 4 -4.53 -8.52 -23.21
C ILE A 4 -3.21 -8.40 -23.97
N LYS A 5 -3.13 -8.98 -25.18
CA LYS A 5 -1.94 -8.92 -26.04
C LYS A 5 -1.65 -7.48 -26.51
N SER A 6 -2.69 -6.73 -26.86
CA SER A 6 -2.57 -5.32 -27.24
C SER A 6 -2.17 -4.40 -26.06
N ILE A 7 -2.63 -4.71 -24.84
CA ILE A 7 -2.17 -4.00 -23.64
C ILE A 7 -0.69 -4.31 -23.36
N LEU A 8 -0.26 -5.56 -23.52
CA LEU A 8 1.13 -5.96 -23.32
C LEU A 8 2.09 -5.27 -24.31
N GLU A 9 1.74 -5.23 -25.60
CA GLU A 9 2.52 -4.52 -26.62
C GLU A 9 2.58 -3.00 -26.35
N ARG A 10 1.45 -2.40 -25.96
CA ARG A 10 1.41 -0.99 -25.60
C ARG A 10 2.23 -0.68 -24.34
N MET A 11 2.22 -1.58 -23.37
CA MET A 11 3.07 -1.51 -22.18
C MET A 11 4.57 -1.56 -22.55
N GLN A 12 4.98 -2.44 -23.47
CA GLN A 12 6.37 -2.49 -23.93
C GLN A 12 6.81 -1.22 -24.67
N ASN A 13 5.91 -0.60 -25.44
CA ASN A 13 6.21 0.58 -26.24
C ASN A 13 6.14 1.90 -25.44
N HIS A 14 5.42 1.94 -24.31
CA HIS A 14 5.22 3.15 -23.51
C HIS A 14 5.51 2.92 -22.02
N PRO A 15 6.79 2.85 -21.61
CA PRO A 15 7.15 2.59 -20.21
C PRO A 15 6.63 3.64 -19.23
N LYS A 16 6.42 4.88 -19.68
CA LYS A 16 5.80 5.96 -18.88
C LYS A 16 4.35 5.66 -18.51
N GLU A 17 3.56 5.10 -19.43
CA GLU A 17 2.16 4.73 -19.14
C GLU A 17 2.08 3.64 -18.06
N ILE A 18 3.02 2.70 -18.04
CA ILE A 18 3.10 1.67 -16.98
C ILE A 18 3.31 2.30 -15.61
N ILE A 19 4.28 3.22 -15.51
CA ILE A 19 4.65 3.84 -14.23
C ILE A 19 3.47 4.65 -13.69
N GLU A 20 2.78 5.38 -14.57
CA GLU A 20 1.59 6.14 -14.22
C GLU A 20 0.42 5.24 -13.80
N MET A 21 0.16 4.15 -14.53
CA MET A 21 -0.86 3.16 -14.14
C MET A 21 -0.55 2.55 -12.76
N ARG A 22 0.71 2.18 -12.50
CA ARG A 22 1.13 1.61 -11.20
C ARG A 22 0.97 2.61 -10.06
N PHE A 23 1.32 3.88 -10.30
CA PHE A 23 1.12 4.95 -9.32
C PHE A 23 -0.37 5.19 -9.03
N GLN A 24 -1.21 5.30 -10.08
CA GLN A 24 -2.65 5.49 -9.90
C GLN A 24 -3.27 4.31 -9.16
N PHE A 25 -2.85 3.08 -9.45
CA PHE A 25 -3.32 1.88 -8.75
C PHE A 25 -2.94 1.92 -7.26
N ALA A 26 -1.66 2.19 -6.95
CA ALA A 26 -1.20 2.30 -5.57
C ALA A 26 -1.94 3.39 -4.79
N LYS A 27 -2.20 4.56 -5.42
CA LYS A 27 -2.98 5.66 -4.83
C LYS A 27 -4.40 5.24 -4.47
N HIS A 28 -5.09 4.53 -5.36
CA HIS A 28 -6.47 4.08 -5.12
C HIS A 28 -6.52 3.02 -4.01
N ILE A 29 -5.62 2.04 -4.03
CA ILE A 29 -5.56 1.01 -2.99
C ILE A 29 -5.24 1.62 -1.62
N PHE A 30 -4.30 2.57 -1.56
CA PHE A 30 -3.99 3.30 -0.34
C PHE A 30 -5.20 4.07 0.19
N GLY A 31 -5.87 4.84 -0.65
CA GLY A 31 -7.07 5.59 -0.24
C GLY A 31 -8.17 4.68 0.29
N LEU A 32 -8.43 3.55 -0.38
CA LEU A 32 -9.45 2.59 0.02
C LEU A 32 -9.12 1.91 1.36
N VAL A 33 -7.87 1.45 1.53
CA VAL A 33 -7.44 0.79 2.78
C VAL A 33 -7.42 1.76 3.95
N ALA A 34 -6.91 2.98 3.74
CA ALA A 34 -6.92 4.02 4.76
C ALA A 34 -8.35 4.36 5.19
N PHE A 35 -9.25 4.55 4.23
CA PHE A 35 -10.67 4.79 4.51
C PHE A 35 -11.28 3.65 5.34
N LEU A 36 -11.10 2.39 4.90
CA LEU A 36 -11.63 1.23 5.62
C LEU A 36 -11.07 1.11 7.04
N TYR A 37 -9.77 1.33 7.22
CA TYR A 37 -9.13 1.31 8.54
C TYR A 37 -9.73 2.36 9.46
N PHE A 38 -9.76 3.63 9.03
CA PHE A 38 -10.28 4.71 9.88
C PHE A 38 -11.79 4.58 10.12
N PHE A 39 -12.55 4.11 9.14
CA PHE A 39 -13.97 3.82 9.32
C PHE A 39 -14.19 2.71 10.35
N ALA A 40 -13.49 1.58 10.24
CA ALA A 40 -13.59 0.49 11.21
C ALA A 40 -13.12 0.92 12.60
N TYR A 41 -12.05 1.72 12.68
CA TYR A 41 -11.53 2.26 13.93
C TYR A 41 -12.54 3.18 14.62
N LEU A 42 -13.16 4.11 13.89
CA LEU A 42 -14.19 5.00 14.42
C LEU A 42 -15.42 4.24 14.91
N MET A 43 -15.84 3.22 14.17
CA MET A 43 -16.94 2.35 14.60
C MET A 43 -16.57 1.61 15.91
N ASN A 44 -15.32 1.14 16.03
CA ASN A 44 -14.84 0.39 17.19
C ASN A 44 -14.75 1.26 18.44
N VAL A 45 -14.07 2.40 18.33
CA VAL A 45 -13.89 3.35 19.44
C VAL A 45 -15.21 4.03 19.81
N GLY A 46 -16.06 4.32 18.82
CA GLY A 46 -17.38 4.90 19.03
C GLY A 46 -18.42 3.94 19.60
N GLY A 47 -18.09 2.66 19.77
CA GLY A 47 -19.02 1.66 20.31
C GLY A 47 -20.18 1.34 19.35
N PHE A 48 -20.03 1.64 18.05
CA PHE A 48 -21.07 1.40 17.06
C PHE A 48 -20.99 -0.04 16.57
N TYR A 49 -21.87 -0.89 17.08
CA TYR A 49 -22.03 -2.27 16.62
C TYR A 49 -23.40 -2.45 15.96
N THR A 50 -23.46 -3.32 14.96
CA THR A 50 -24.72 -3.78 14.38
C THR A 50 -24.91 -5.25 14.75
N SER A 51 -26.11 -5.80 14.54
CA SER A 51 -26.38 -7.22 14.80
C SER A 51 -25.44 -8.18 14.06
N PHE A 52 -24.77 -7.74 12.99
CA PHE A 52 -23.79 -8.54 12.23
C PHE A 52 -22.32 -8.23 12.54
N LEU A 53 -22.02 -7.11 13.23
CA LEU A 53 -20.67 -6.66 13.53
C LEU A 53 -20.58 -6.35 15.01
N SER A 54 -20.19 -7.34 15.82
CA SER A 54 -19.89 -7.15 17.24
C SER A 54 -18.61 -6.34 17.43
N LEU A 55 -18.44 -5.73 18.62
CA LEU A 55 -17.22 -5.00 18.97
C LEU A 55 -15.97 -5.88 18.87
N ASP A 56 -16.04 -7.14 19.28
CA ASP A 56 -14.91 -8.07 19.17
C ASP A 56 -14.51 -8.31 17.71
N THR A 57 -15.49 -8.47 16.82
CA THR A 57 -15.26 -8.67 15.39
C THR A 57 -14.64 -7.43 14.77
N LEU A 58 -15.10 -6.26 15.20
CA LEU A 58 -14.60 -4.98 14.72
C LEU A 58 -13.19 -4.69 15.23
N ALA A 59 -12.87 -5.06 16.47
CA ALA A 59 -11.51 -4.99 17.01
C ALA A 59 -10.53 -5.86 16.22
N ILE A 60 -10.92 -7.10 15.89
CA ILE A 60 -10.14 -7.99 15.02
C ILE A 60 -9.97 -7.39 13.62
N ALA A 61 -11.04 -6.82 13.05
CA ALA A 61 -10.97 -6.16 11.75
C ALA A 61 -10.01 -4.96 11.75
N VAL A 62 -10.09 -4.09 12.77
CA VAL A 62 -9.18 -2.95 12.96
C VAL A 62 -7.73 -3.43 13.10
N TYR A 63 -7.51 -4.50 13.86
CA TYR A 63 -6.19 -5.11 14.02
C TYR A 63 -5.59 -5.55 12.68
N HIS A 64 -6.34 -6.28 11.84
CA HIS A 64 -5.84 -6.72 10.53
C HIS A 64 -5.71 -5.57 9.53
N LEU A 65 -6.66 -4.64 9.52
CA LEU A 65 -6.63 -3.46 8.66
C LEU A 65 -5.41 -2.58 8.93
N TYR A 66 -4.95 -2.51 10.18
CA TYR A 66 -3.72 -1.79 10.53
C TYR A 66 -2.48 -2.41 9.87
N SER A 67 -2.33 -3.74 9.90
CA SER A 67 -1.23 -4.42 9.19
C SER A 67 -1.25 -4.14 7.69
N ILE A 68 -2.44 -4.20 7.08
CA ILE A 68 -2.61 -3.91 5.65
C ILE A 68 -2.29 -2.43 5.37
N LEU A 69 -2.71 -1.52 6.24
CA LEU A 69 -2.43 -0.09 6.12
C LEU A 69 -0.92 0.18 6.11
N ILE A 70 -0.14 -0.46 6.99
CA ILE A 70 1.32 -0.34 7.00
C ILE A 70 1.90 -0.76 5.65
N VAL A 71 1.56 -1.96 5.17
CA VAL A 71 2.08 -2.51 3.91
C VAL A 71 1.74 -1.58 2.74
N VAL A 72 0.49 -1.13 2.65
CA VAL A 72 0.03 -0.28 1.54
C VAL A 72 0.62 1.13 1.64
N THR A 73 0.90 1.65 2.85
CA THR A 73 1.58 2.93 3.04
C THR A 73 2.99 2.90 2.44
N PHE A 74 3.79 1.89 2.78
CA PHE A 74 5.15 1.79 2.25
C PHE A 74 5.19 1.46 0.76
N TRP A 75 4.21 0.69 0.27
CA TRP A 75 4.06 0.47 -1.17
C TRP A 75 3.65 1.75 -1.93
N PHE A 76 2.77 2.57 -1.34
CA PHE A 76 2.40 3.87 -1.90
C PHE A 76 3.60 4.82 -1.94
N LEU A 77 4.38 4.92 -0.85
CA LEU A 77 5.61 5.71 -0.81
C LEU A 77 6.62 5.27 -1.88
N TYR A 78 6.83 3.97 -2.05
CA TYR A 78 7.64 3.42 -3.13
C TYR A 78 7.13 3.85 -4.52
N SER A 79 5.82 3.76 -4.74
CA SER A 79 5.21 4.12 -6.02
C SER A 79 5.29 5.63 -6.31
N CYS A 80 5.16 6.47 -5.28
CA CYS A 80 5.38 7.93 -5.37
C CYS A 80 6.83 8.23 -5.80
N PHE A 81 7.80 7.62 -5.14
CA PHE A 81 9.21 7.82 -5.47
C PHE A 81 9.52 7.37 -6.90
N GLU A 82 9.04 6.19 -7.29
CA GLU A 82 9.21 5.66 -8.63
C GLU A 82 8.61 6.59 -9.71
N TYR A 83 7.41 7.13 -9.46
CA TYR A 83 6.76 8.09 -10.34
C TYR A 83 7.58 9.39 -10.46
N ILE A 84 8.00 9.99 -9.34
CA ILE A 84 8.79 11.23 -9.33
C ILE A 84 10.14 11.04 -10.03
N LEU A 85 10.84 9.96 -9.72
CA LEU A 85 12.16 9.65 -10.26
C LEU A 85 12.11 9.48 -11.77
N LEU A 86 11.14 8.72 -12.28
CA LEU A 86 11.03 8.42 -13.71
C LEU A 86 10.38 9.56 -14.50
N SER A 87 9.59 10.42 -13.85
CA SER A 87 9.09 11.66 -14.44
C SER A 87 10.21 12.69 -14.63
N LYS A 88 11.16 12.79 -13.68
CA LYS A 88 12.26 13.76 -13.76
C LYS A 88 13.47 13.24 -14.53
N ASN A 89 13.77 11.96 -14.43
CA ASN A 89 14.93 11.36 -15.07
C ASN A 89 14.58 9.96 -15.63
N PRO A 90 14.12 9.89 -16.89
CA PRO A 90 13.63 8.64 -17.49
C PRO A 90 14.74 7.58 -17.66
N ASN A 91 16.02 8.00 -17.67
CA ASN A 91 17.19 7.11 -17.71
C ASN A 91 17.73 6.78 -16.30
N SER A 92 16.97 7.08 -15.24
CA SER A 92 17.38 6.78 -13.87
C SER A 92 17.73 5.29 -13.73
N LYS A 93 18.91 5.02 -13.16
CA LYS A 93 19.43 3.68 -13.00
C LYS A 93 18.48 2.84 -12.14
N VAL A 94 18.20 1.62 -12.58
CA VAL A 94 17.41 0.59 -11.86
C VAL A 94 17.86 0.44 -10.40
N ILE A 95 19.14 0.68 -10.12
CA ILE A 95 19.76 0.69 -8.79
C ILE A 95 19.01 1.58 -7.80
N TYR A 96 18.60 2.80 -8.17
CA TYR A 96 17.90 3.71 -7.25
C TYR A 96 16.51 3.18 -6.86
N ARG A 97 15.83 2.49 -7.78
CA ARG A 97 14.53 1.84 -7.50
C ARG A 97 14.71 0.69 -6.51
N ILE A 98 15.76 -0.11 -6.69
CA ILE A 98 16.07 -1.23 -5.79
C ILE A 98 16.40 -0.71 -4.38
N ILE A 99 17.30 0.28 -4.28
CA ILE A 99 17.71 0.84 -2.98
C ILE A 99 16.49 1.40 -2.23
N PHE A 100 15.66 2.20 -2.90
CA PHE A 100 14.49 2.78 -2.26
C PHE A 100 13.46 1.71 -1.87
N GLY A 101 13.26 0.68 -2.70
CA GLY A 101 12.42 -0.47 -2.38
C GLY A 101 12.88 -1.21 -1.13
N VAL A 102 14.19 -1.45 -0.99
CA VAL A 102 14.77 -2.07 0.21
C VAL A 102 14.56 -1.19 1.44
N ILE A 103 14.74 0.13 1.33
CA ILE A 103 14.49 1.06 2.43
C ILE A 103 13.01 0.99 2.86
N CYS A 104 12.06 1.08 1.92
CA CYS A 104 10.64 0.97 2.23
C CYS A 104 10.29 -0.36 2.90
N PHE A 105 10.89 -1.47 2.45
CA PHE A 105 10.70 -2.77 3.07
C PHE A 105 11.24 -2.81 4.49
N LEU A 106 12.47 -2.35 4.71
CA LEU A 106 13.09 -2.29 6.03
C LEU A 106 12.32 -1.40 7.00
N MET A 107 11.72 -0.30 6.52
CA MET A 107 10.90 0.58 7.36
C MET A 107 9.51 0.01 7.66
N ALA A 108 8.98 -0.88 6.82
CA ALA A 108 7.71 -1.56 7.07
C ALA A 108 7.81 -2.67 8.12
N ILE A 109 8.99 -3.29 8.27
CA ILE A 109 9.19 -4.42 9.18
C ILE A 109 8.97 -4.04 10.65
N PRO A 110 9.61 -3.00 11.24
CA PRO A 110 9.43 -2.66 12.64
C PRO A 110 7.98 -2.45 13.06
N PRO A 111 7.16 -1.61 12.38
CA PRO A 111 5.77 -1.42 12.78
C PRO A 111 4.93 -2.70 12.66
N ILE A 112 5.24 -3.58 11.70
CA ILE A 112 4.58 -4.90 11.60
C ILE A 112 4.99 -5.80 12.77
N LEU A 113 6.27 -5.87 13.10
CA LEU A 113 6.78 -6.71 14.20
C LEU A 113 6.29 -6.25 15.58
N ILE A 114 6.16 -4.94 15.78
CA ILE A 114 5.56 -4.36 16.99
C ILE A 114 4.08 -4.73 17.05
N HIS A 115 3.37 -4.56 15.93
CA HIS A 115 1.93 -4.84 15.86
C HIS A 115 1.58 -6.31 16.07
N THR A 116 2.41 -7.24 15.56
CA THR A 116 2.24 -8.68 15.79
C THR A 116 2.69 -9.15 17.16
N GLY A 117 3.24 -8.26 18.00
CA GLY A 117 3.75 -8.59 19.33
C GLY A 117 5.05 -9.40 19.33
N ILE A 118 5.74 -9.50 18.19
CA ILE A 118 7.04 -10.20 18.08
C ILE A 118 8.15 -9.35 18.75
N ILE A 119 8.05 -8.03 18.64
CA ILE A 119 8.92 -7.09 19.34
C ILE A 119 8.05 -6.24 20.27
N SER A 120 8.39 -6.19 21.55
CA SER A 120 7.85 -5.19 22.48
C SER A 120 8.99 -4.31 22.99
N PHE A 121 8.73 -3.01 23.10
CA PHE A 121 9.60 -2.11 23.85
C PHE A 121 9.08 -2.07 25.28
N SER A 122 9.57 -3.02 26.10
CA SER A 122 9.43 -2.99 27.55
C SER A 122 10.43 -2.02 28.17
#